data_AF-A0A7C4HKQ3-F1
#
_entry.id   AF-A0A7C4HKQ3-F1
#
_cell.length_a   1.000
_cell.length_b   1.000
_cell.length_c   1.000
_cell.angle_alpha   90.00
_cell.angle_beta   90.00
_cell.angle_gamma   90.00
#
_symmetry.space_group_name_H-M   'P 1'
#
loop_
_entity.id
_entity.type
_entity.pdbx_description
1 polymer ?
#
loop_
_entity_poly.entity_id
_entity_poly.type
_entity_poly.pdbx_seq_one_letter_code
_entity_poly.pdbx_strand_id
1 'polypeptide(L)'
;MGGKEEVPRLDPPGGAGTEYFKLASRLQDYLNSIGLKELTSGYVKIVELKLYEKQGLSNTIYLLKVEAEDGFTGELILRVYPGNGKKAFKEFKILSILHGKGVPVPRVYGFDDSGEVLGKPFIIMERIQQSPVVDYYEFIDAAAKSLVGIHSITLSEVGDFLKAKKDYPMGDVKEVKALTIISMLTTLENPMVFAWLFNRAKKLEEDRVEARLKLIHGDYGFDNIVYSNGEAYVIDWEGAEIAEPTFDVAYAFNFLDFEDRMSGRTSQKLSEAFIDSYEKHGGSIVDFQYYRKLAALKLLAILEAVSHPGLIALIAREFRRRTKTEDAKRFLGIFKKYLKSVLNGGE
;
A
#
# COMPACT_ATOMS: atom_id res chain seq x y z
N MET A 1 -52.26 7.36 20.06
CA MET A 1 -51.34 6.21 20.04
C MET A 1 -50.10 6.63 19.29
N GLY A 2 -49.10 7.16 20.01
CA GLY A 2 -47.83 7.59 19.43
C GLY A 2 -46.72 6.79 20.11
N GLY A 3 -46.21 5.78 19.44
CA GLY A 3 -45.00 5.07 19.84
C GLY A 3 -43.82 5.74 19.15
N LYS A 4 -42.99 6.45 19.93
CA LYS A 4 -41.64 6.83 19.49
C LYS A 4 -40.83 5.54 19.39
N GLU A 5 -40.33 5.22 18.19
CA GLU A 5 -39.29 4.21 18.04
C GLU A 5 -38.00 4.74 18.71
N GLU A 6 -37.58 4.07 19.78
CA GLU A 6 -36.30 4.34 20.43
C GLU A 6 -35.17 3.85 19.52
N VAL A 7 -34.39 4.81 19.00
CA VAL A 7 -33.10 4.54 18.36
C VAL A 7 -32.15 3.90 19.40
N PRO A 8 -31.51 2.75 19.10
CA PRO A 8 -30.61 2.11 20.06
C PRO A 8 -29.44 3.04 20.40
N ARG A 9 -29.25 3.28 21.71
CA ARG A 9 -28.09 4.01 22.25
C ARG A 9 -26.83 3.16 22.10
N LEU A 10 -25.77 3.82 21.61
CA LEU A 10 -24.41 3.31 21.52
C LEU A 10 -23.78 3.28 22.92
N ASP A 11 -23.64 2.10 23.52
CA ASP A 11 -22.78 1.90 24.69
C ASP A 11 -21.42 1.31 24.25
N PRO A 12 -20.30 2.02 24.41
CA PRO A 12 -18.97 1.46 24.21
C PRO A 12 -18.52 0.65 25.45
N PRO A 13 -17.70 -0.40 25.27
CA PRO A 13 -17.18 -1.17 26.39
C PRO A 13 -16.16 -0.33 27.18
N GLY A 14 -16.45 -0.08 28.46
CA GLY A 14 -15.49 0.29 29.51
C GLY A 14 -14.70 1.59 29.30
N GLY A 15 -15.19 2.71 29.84
CA GLY A 15 -14.39 3.92 30.13
C GLY A 15 -13.89 4.76 28.95
N ALA A 16 -13.93 4.25 27.72
CA ALA A 16 -13.46 4.93 26.50
C ALA A 16 -14.50 5.87 25.83
N GLY A 17 -15.73 5.94 26.38
CA GLY A 17 -16.84 6.61 25.71
C GLY A 17 -16.65 8.12 25.52
N THR A 18 -16.13 8.83 26.52
CA THR A 18 -16.01 10.30 26.47
C THR A 18 -14.98 10.80 25.46
N GLU A 19 -13.89 10.05 25.24
CA GLU A 19 -12.86 10.38 24.25
C GLU A 19 -13.34 10.08 22.83
N TYR A 20 -14.04 8.96 22.64
CA TYR A 20 -14.67 8.61 21.38
C TYR A 20 -15.75 9.63 20.96
N PHE A 21 -16.62 10.05 21.87
CA PHE A 21 -17.62 11.09 21.58
C PHE A 21 -17.00 12.43 21.19
N LYS A 22 -15.90 12.83 21.86
CA LYS A 22 -15.16 14.06 21.51
C LYS A 22 -14.53 13.96 20.11
N LEU A 23 -13.98 12.79 19.76
CA LEU A 23 -13.40 12.56 18.43
C LEU A 23 -14.47 12.65 17.33
N ALA A 24 -15.61 12.00 17.53
CA ALA A 24 -16.73 12.05 16.59
C ALA A 24 -17.28 13.48 16.42
N SER A 25 -17.39 14.25 17.52
CA SER A 25 -17.84 15.64 17.44
C SER A 25 -16.87 16.53 16.65
N ARG A 26 -15.55 16.43 16.90
CA ARG A 26 -14.55 17.22 16.16
C ARG A 26 -14.51 16.85 14.69
N LEU A 27 -14.66 15.56 14.37
CA LEU A 27 -14.76 15.09 13.00
C LEU A 27 -16.04 15.62 12.30
N GLN A 28 -17.16 15.66 13.03
CA GLN A 28 -18.42 16.22 12.53
C GLN A 28 -18.26 17.72 12.21
N ASP A 29 -17.66 18.50 13.11
CA ASP A 29 -17.39 19.93 12.88
C ASP A 29 -16.48 20.15 11.67
N TYR A 30 -15.46 19.30 11.50
CA TYR A 30 -14.60 19.33 10.33
C TYR A 30 -15.37 19.04 9.04
N LEU A 31 -16.17 17.96 8.98
CA LEU A 31 -17.01 17.67 7.82
C LEU A 31 -17.96 18.82 7.47
N ASN A 32 -18.51 19.50 8.48
CA ASN A 32 -19.36 20.67 8.29
C ASN A 32 -18.59 21.84 7.64
N SER A 33 -17.31 22.01 8.00
CA SER A 33 -16.44 23.07 7.49
C SER A 33 -16.02 22.87 6.03
N ILE A 34 -15.71 21.63 5.64
CA ILE A 34 -15.26 21.32 4.27
C ILE A 34 -16.46 21.10 3.33
N GLY A 35 -17.57 20.59 3.87
CA GLY A 35 -18.67 20.03 3.09
C GLY A 35 -18.26 18.79 2.29
N LEU A 36 -19.24 18.07 1.75
CA LEU A 36 -19.02 16.96 0.82
C LEU A 36 -19.74 17.23 -0.50
N LYS A 37 -19.48 18.40 -1.10
CA LYS A 37 -20.26 18.97 -2.23
C LYS A 37 -20.30 18.08 -3.48
N GLU A 38 -19.34 17.17 -3.62
CA GLU A 38 -19.30 16.21 -4.73
C GLU A 38 -20.20 14.99 -4.50
N LEU A 39 -20.61 14.74 -3.26
CA LEU A 39 -21.50 13.65 -2.86
C LEU A 39 -22.91 14.12 -2.55
N THR A 40 -23.06 15.31 -1.98
CA THR A 40 -24.33 15.83 -1.45
C THR A 40 -24.31 17.36 -1.37
N SER A 41 -25.50 17.93 -1.47
CA SER A 41 -25.75 19.37 -1.37
C SER A 41 -26.16 19.82 0.04
N GLY A 42 -26.50 18.87 0.92
CA GLY A 42 -27.05 19.11 2.25
C GLY A 42 -26.03 19.02 3.39
N TYR A 43 -26.49 19.31 4.60
CA TYR A 43 -25.73 19.04 5.82
C TYR A 43 -25.45 17.54 5.95
N VAL A 44 -24.21 17.18 6.28
CA VAL A 44 -23.76 15.79 6.42
C VAL A 44 -23.65 15.44 7.90
N LYS A 45 -24.29 14.36 8.32
CA LYS A 45 -24.23 13.82 9.66
C LYS A 45 -23.45 12.50 9.67
N ILE A 46 -22.53 12.36 10.62
CA ILE A 46 -21.89 11.08 10.92
C ILE A 46 -22.88 10.19 11.67
N VAL A 47 -23.19 9.03 11.12
CA VAL A 47 -24.10 8.05 11.73
C VAL A 47 -23.38 6.88 12.36
N GLU A 48 -22.20 6.52 11.86
CA GLU A 48 -21.37 5.46 12.43
C GLU A 48 -19.88 5.75 12.19
N LEU A 49 -19.06 5.49 13.20
CA LEU A 49 -17.60 5.47 13.09
C LEU A 49 -17.07 4.17 13.68
N LYS A 50 -16.78 3.20 12.82
CA LYS A 50 -16.38 1.86 13.24
C LYS A 50 -14.92 1.61 12.92
N LEU A 51 -14.14 1.09 13.86
CA LEU A 51 -12.79 0.62 13.58
C LEU A 51 -12.88 -0.51 12.53
N TYR A 52 -12.31 -0.27 11.35
CA TYR A 52 -12.41 -1.18 10.20
C TYR A 52 -11.21 -2.12 10.15
N GLU A 53 -10.01 -1.53 10.11
CA GLU A 53 -8.77 -2.30 10.15
C GLU A 53 -7.70 -1.55 10.94
N LYS A 54 -6.81 -2.31 11.56
CA LYS A 54 -5.51 -1.85 12.03
C LYS A 54 -4.44 -2.44 11.09
N GLN A 55 -4.10 -1.71 10.03
CA GLN A 55 -3.06 -2.11 9.08
C GLN A 55 -1.67 -1.86 9.69
N GLY A 56 -0.96 -2.94 10.04
CA GLY A 56 0.42 -2.87 10.49
C GLY A 56 0.67 -2.01 11.74
N LEU A 57 1.82 -1.33 11.76
CA LEU A 57 2.31 -0.51 12.88
C LEU A 57 1.92 0.97 12.80
N SER A 58 1.51 1.49 11.62
CA SER A 58 1.41 2.93 11.38
C SER A 58 -0.02 3.46 11.51
N ASN A 59 -0.94 2.99 10.68
CA ASN A 59 -2.20 3.69 10.43
C ASN A 59 -3.42 2.99 11.04
N THR A 60 -4.39 3.78 11.51
CA THR A 60 -5.68 3.28 11.99
C THR A 60 -6.77 3.63 10.99
N ILE A 61 -7.52 2.63 10.54
CA ILE A 61 -8.56 2.80 9.52
C ILE A 61 -9.94 2.64 10.15
N TYR A 62 -10.79 3.63 9.95
CA TYR A 62 -12.19 3.61 10.38
C TYR A 62 -13.11 3.64 9.15
N LEU A 63 -14.19 2.87 9.23
CA LEU A 63 -15.35 3.02 8.37
C LEU A 63 -16.18 4.17 8.92
N LEU A 64 -16.40 5.17 8.09
CA LEU A 64 -17.18 6.37 8.40
C LEU A 64 -18.47 6.33 7.58
N LYS A 65 -19.61 6.12 8.24
CA LYS A 65 -20.92 6.22 7.59
C LYS A 65 -21.50 7.61 7.79
N VAL A 66 -21.99 8.17 6.70
CA VAL A 66 -22.58 9.50 6.67
C VAL A 66 -23.96 9.47 6.03
N GLU A 67 -24.84 10.33 6.53
CA GLU A 67 -26.15 10.62 5.95
C GLU A 67 -26.26 12.12 5.73
N ALA A 68 -26.93 12.55 4.67
CA ALA A 68 -27.17 13.96 4.41
C ALA A 68 -28.66 14.29 4.34
N GLU A 69 -28.99 15.57 4.55
CA GLU A 69 -30.38 16.06 4.56
C GLU A 69 -31.10 15.86 3.22
N ASP A 70 -30.37 15.80 2.10
CA ASP A 70 -30.92 15.51 0.78
C ASP A 70 -31.16 14.01 0.53
N GLY A 71 -31.01 13.18 1.56
CA GLY A 71 -31.28 11.75 1.53
C GLY A 71 -30.08 10.91 1.08
N PHE A 72 -28.93 11.52 0.80
CA PHE A 72 -27.71 10.77 0.50
C PHE A 72 -27.26 9.95 1.72
N THR A 73 -26.89 8.69 1.49
CA THR A 73 -26.21 7.84 2.48
C THR A 73 -24.92 7.33 1.85
N GLY A 74 -23.80 7.49 2.56
CA GLY A 74 -22.48 7.12 2.03
C GLY A 74 -21.60 6.41 3.06
N GLU A 75 -20.71 5.56 2.56
CA GLU A 75 -19.66 4.95 3.35
C GLU A 75 -18.30 5.46 2.87
N LEU A 76 -17.49 5.97 3.79
CA LEU A 76 -16.17 6.56 3.55
C LEU A 76 -15.11 5.85 4.41
N ILE A 77 -13.86 6.04 4.05
CA ILE A 77 -12.70 5.59 4.82
C ILE A 77 -12.05 6.79 5.51
N LEU A 78 -11.91 6.72 6.82
CA LEU A 78 -11.07 7.63 7.60
C LEU A 78 -9.76 6.90 7.95
N ARG A 79 -8.65 7.33 7.35
CA ARG A 79 -7.30 6.82 7.64
C ARG A 79 -6.56 7.81 8.53
N VAL A 80 -6.23 7.41 9.75
CA VAL A 80 -5.51 8.23 10.74
C VAL A 80 -4.05 7.79 10.81
N TYR A 81 -3.13 8.77 10.74
CA TYR A 81 -1.70 8.54 10.66
C TYR A 81 -0.99 8.85 11.99
N PRO A 82 0.14 8.21 12.28
CA PRO A 82 0.99 8.57 13.40
C PRO A 82 1.95 9.69 12.99
N GLY A 83 2.44 10.45 13.98
CA GLY A 83 3.50 11.42 13.76
C GLY A 83 3.01 12.78 13.25
N ASN A 84 3.81 13.41 12.38
CA ASN A 84 3.78 14.85 12.08
C ASN A 84 3.09 15.22 10.75
N GLY A 85 2.24 14.36 10.21
CA GLY A 85 1.43 14.69 9.02
C GLY A 85 2.10 14.47 7.67
N LYS A 86 3.43 14.35 7.60
CA LYS A 86 4.15 14.16 6.31
C LYS A 86 3.64 12.96 5.49
N LYS A 87 3.29 11.85 6.16
CA LYS A 87 2.73 10.67 5.50
C LYS A 87 1.35 10.95 4.91
N ALA A 88 0.46 11.53 5.70
CA ALA A 88 -0.88 11.93 5.26
C ALA A 88 -0.80 12.92 4.09
N PHE A 89 0.08 13.93 4.18
CA PHE A 89 0.28 14.91 3.12
C PHE A 89 0.76 14.27 1.81
N LYS A 90 1.75 13.36 1.90
CA LYS A 90 2.27 12.63 0.73
C LYS A 90 1.14 11.86 0.03
N GLU A 91 0.38 11.06 0.78
CA GLU A 91 -0.69 10.23 0.25
C GLU A 91 -1.84 11.07 -0.33
N PHE A 92 -2.26 12.13 0.37
CA PHE A 92 -3.26 13.08 -0.13
C PHE A 92 -2.86 13.66 -1.50
N LYS A 93 -1.61 14.13 -1.63
CA LYS A 93 -1.13 14.73 -2.88
C LYS A 93 -1.08 13.72 -4.02
N ILE A 94 -0.61 12.50 -3.75
CA ILE A 94 -0.54 11.44 -4.77
C ILE A 94 -1.94 11.05 -5.25
N LEU A 95 -2.86 10.75 -4.33
CA LEU A 95 -4.24 10.39 -4.67
C LEU A 95 -4.92 11.51 -5.47
N SER A 96 -4.72 12.77 -5.07
CA SER A 96 -5.30 13.93 -5.78
C SER A 96 -4.79 14.05 -7.22
N ILE A 97 -3.48 13.87 -7.44
CA ILE A 97 -2.88 13.94 -8.78
C ILE A 97 -3.39 12.80 -9.66
N LEU A 98 -3.37 11.57 -9.14
CA LEU A 98 -3.75 10.37 -9.88
C LEU A 98 -5.23 10.37 -10.24
N HIS A 99 -6.09 10.68 -9.27
CA HIS A 99 -7.52 10.84 -9.52
C HIS A 99 -7.79 11.93 -10.56
N GLY A 100 -7.09 13.08 -10.49
CA GLY A 100 -7.18 14.15 -11.49
C GLY A 100 -6.76 13.73 -12.91
N LYS A 101 -6.01 12.64 -13.04
CA LYS A 101 -5.60 12.02 -14.32
C LYS A 101 -6.49 10.84 -14.74
N GLY A 102 -7.54 10.54 -13.98
CA GLY A 102 -8.42 9.41 -14.24
C GLY A 102 -7.80 8.04 -13.96
N VAL A 103 -6.72 7.99 -13.16
CA VAL A 103 -6.18 6.71 -12.69
C VAL A 103 -7.12 6.17 -11.60
N PRO A 104 -7.53 4.89 -11.64
CA PRO A 104 -8.38 4.31 -10.61
C PRO A 104 -7.68 4.28 -9.24
N VAL A 105 -7.99 5.27 -8.41
CA VAL A 105 -7.57 5.41 -7.02
C VAL A 105 -8.72 5.98 -6.20
N PRO A 106 -8.79 5.75 -4.87
CA PRO A 106 -9.82 6.36 -4.05
C PRO A 106 -9.80 7.89 -4.14
N ARG A 107 -10.97 8.50 -4.37
CA ARG A 107 -11.11 9.95 -4.27
C ARG A 107 -10.89 10.43 -2.83
N VAL A 108 -10.15 11.52 -2.63
CA VAL A 108 -9.99 12.15 -1.32
C VAL A 108 -11.03 13.26 -1.14
N TYR A 109 -11.76 13.21 -0.03
CA TYR A 109 -12.77 14.21 0.34
C TYR A 109 -12.29 15.17 1.44
N GLY A 110 -11.42 14.72 2.34
CA GLY A 110 -10.92 15.51 3.46
C GLY A 110 -9.52 15.13 3.85
N PHE A 111 -8.78 16.08 4.44
CA PHE A 111 -7.38 15.93 4.80
C PHE A 111 -6.98 16.92 5.90
N ASP A 112 -6.21 16.43 6.88
CA ASP A 112 -5.54 17.23 7.90
C ASP A 112 -4.14 16.65 8.16
N ASP A 113 -3.08 17.43 7.95
CA ASP A 113 -1.71 17.07 8.35
C ASP A 113 -1.26 17.71 9.65
N SER A 114 -2.00 18.71 10.15
CA SER A 114 -1.65 19.43 11.38
C SER A 114 -1.95 18.61 12.64
N GLY A 115 -2.98 17.76 12.59
CA GLY A 115 -3.53 17.08 13.75
C GLY A 115 -4.38 17.99 14.64
N GLU A 116 -4.68 19.22 14.24
CA GLU A 116 -5.51 20.15 15.00
C GLU A 116 -6.95 19.65 15.15
N VAL A 117 -7.43 18.82 14.23
CA VAL A 117 -8.82 18.35 14.23
C VAL A 117 -9.02 17.10 15.07
N LEU A 118 -8.16 16.07 14.96
CA LEU A 118 -8.32 14.80 15.69
C LEU A 118 -7.21 14.53 16.71
N GLY A 119 -6.27 15.47 16.89
CA GLY A 119 -5.02 15.25 17.63
C GLY A 119 -3.99 14.43 16.83
N LYS A 120 -4.35 13.99 15.62
CA LYS A 120 -3.50 13.23 14.69
C LYS A 120 -3.87 13.57 13.25
N PRO A 121 -2.91 13.53 12.33
CA PRO A 121 -3.17 13.66 10.90
C PRO A 121 -4.12 12.59 10.36
N PHE A 122 -4.93 12.92 9.36
CA PHE A 122 -5.82 11.98 8.71
C PHE A 122 -6.15 12.33 7.25
N ILE A 123 -6.70 11.34 6.55
CA ILE A 123 -7.37 11.49 5.25
C ILE A 123 -8.77 10.88 5.36
N ILE A 124 -9.77 11.54 4.78
CA ILE A 124 -11.10 11.00 4.49
C ILE A 124 -11.18 10.74 3.00
N MET A 125 -11.42 9.51 2.61
CA MET A 125 -11.43 9.09 1.21
C MET A 125 -12.60 8.17 0.89
N GLU A 126 -12.83 7.96 -0.39
CA GLU A 126 -13.81 7.04 -0.94
C GLU A 126 -13.56 5.61 -0.45
N ARG A 127 -14.66 4.92 -0.13
CA ARG A 127 -14.65 3.48 0.07
C ARG A 127 -14.98 2.79 -1.26
N ILE A 128 -13.99 2.14 -1.85
CA ILE A 128 -14.20 1.32 -3.05
C ILE A 128 -14.90 0.02 -2.65
N GLN A 129 -16.07 -0.22 -3.23
CA GLN A 129 -16.81 -1.46 -3.03
C GLN A 129 -16.24 -2.54 -3.96
N GLN A 130 -15.63 -3.57 -3.37
CA GLN A 130 -15.02 -4.66 -4.13
C GLN A 130 -16.08 -5.44 -4.92
N SER A 131 -15.80 -5.65 -6.22
CA SER A 131 -16.54 -6.56 -7.09
C SER A 131 -15.88 -7.94 -7.10
N PRO A 132 -16.63 -9.05 -7.29
CA PRO A 132 -16.03 -10.36 -7.46
C PRO A 132 -15.16 -10.38 -8.73
N VAL A 133 -13.96 -10.95 -8.61
CA VAL A 133 -13.11 -11.24 -9.76
C VAL A 133 -13.62 -12.53 -10.40
N VAL A 134 -14.27 -12.43 -11.55
CA VAL A 134 -14.78 -13.59 -12.31
C VAL A 134 -13.71 -14.13 -13.26
N ASP A 135 -13.02 -13.22 -13.96
CA ASP A 135 -11.87 -13.53 -14.80
C ASP A 135 -10.61 -12.87 -14.23
N TYR A 136 -9.65 -13.70 -13.84
CA TYR A 136 -8.39 -13.20 -13.28
C TYR A 136 -7.53 -12.49 -14.32
N TYR A 137 -7.64 -12.83 -15.62
CA TYR A 137 -6.90 -12.13 -16.67
C TYR A 137 -7.45 -10.73 -16.93
N GLU A 138 -8.75 -10.52 -16.75
CA GLU A 138 -9.35 -9.19 -16.77
C GLU A 138 -8.82 -8.34 -15.61
N PHE A 139 -8.70 -8.93 -14.42
CA PHE A 139 -8.10 -8.25 -13.27
C PHE A 139 -6.62 -7.90 -13.53
N ILE A 140 -5.85 -8.81 -14.12
CA ILE A 140 -4.46 -8.59 -14.52
C ILE A 140 -4.35 -7.44 -15.53
N ASP A 141 -5.19 -7.41 -16.56
CA ASP A 141 -5.21 -6.33 -17.57
C ASP A 141 -5.59 -4.99 -16.93
N ALA A 142 -6.60 -4.96 -16.06
CA ALA A 142 -7.02 -3.76 -15.33
C ALA A 142 -5.91 -3.23 -14.40
N ALA A 143 -5.22 -4.11 -13.67
CA ALA A 143 -4.08 -3.74 -12.83
C ALA A 143 -2.92 -3.19 -13.68
N ALA A 144 -2.57 -3.86 -14.77
CA ALA A 144 -1.54 -3.37 -15.69
C ALA A 144 -1.88 -1.97 -16.25
N LYS A 145 -3.15 -1.76 -16.64
CA LYS A 145 -3.65 -0.46 -17.11
C LYS A 145 -3.54 0.64 -16.04
N SER A 146 -3.94 0.36 -14.80
CA SER A 146 -3.83 1.35 -13.73
C SER A 146 -2.37 1.69 -13.43
N LEU A 147 -1.48 0.69 -13.45
CA LEU A 147 -0.05 0.89 -13.28
C LEU A 147 0.57 1.78 -14.38
N VAL A 148 0.17 1.61 -15.65
CA VAL A 148 0.59 2.53 -16.73
C VAL A 148 0.14 3.97 -16.44
N GLY A 149 -1.10 4.14 -15.95
CA GLY A 149 -1.61 5.44 -15.51
C GLY A 149 -0.74 6.09 -14.44
N ILE A 150 -0.29 5.32 -13.45
CA ILE A 150 0.62 5.77 -12.38
C ILE A 150 1.98 6.20 -12.97
N HIS A 151 2.56 5.37 -13.83
CA HIS A 151 3.87 5.62 -14.45
C HIS A 151 3.86 6.76 -15.48
N SER A 152 2.69 7.25 -15.88
CA SER A 152 2.56 8.42 -16.74
C SER A 152 2.97 9.71 -16.03
N ILE A 153 2.86 9.76 -14.69
CA ILE A 153 3.13 10.97 -13.89
C ILE A 153 4.62 11.30 -13.87
N THR A 154 4.96 12.52 -14.30
CA THR A 154 6.32 13.04 -14.37
C THR A 154 6.77 13.72 -13.07
N LEU A 155 8.08 13.91 -12.89
CA LEU A 155 8.63 14.64 -11.74
C LEU A 155 8.08 16.05 -11.62
N SER A 156 7.87 16.73 -12.74
CA SER A 156 7.28 18.08 -12.77
C SER A 156 5.85 18.10 -12.23
N GLU A 157 5.08 17.04 -12.47
CA GLU A 157 3.69 16.93 -11.99
C GLU A 157 3.63 16.55 -10.52
N VAL A 158 4.59 15.76 -10.04
CA VAL A 158 4.73 15.45 -8.61
C VAL A 158 5.20 16.69 -7.83
N GLY A 159 6.15 17.45 -8.36
CA GLY A 159 6.71 18.62 -7.69
C GLY A 159 7.56 18.25 -6.47
N ASP A 160 7.71 19.19 -5.53
CA ASP A 160 8.75 19.11 -4.49
C ASP A 160 8.42 18.21 -3.28
N PHE A 161 7.18 17.73 -3.15
CA PHE A 161 6.77 16.95 -1.98
C PHE A 161 7.31 15.51 -2.00
N LEU A 162 7.71 15.01 -3.17
CA LEU A 162 8.32 13.70 -3.35
C LEU A 162 9.50 13.82 -4.32
N LYS A 163 10.70 13.60 -3.80
CA LYS A 163 11.94 13.79 -4.54
C LYS A 163 12.58 12.46 -4.89
N ALA A 164 13.18 12.38 -6.07
CA ALA A 164 14.03 11.26 -6.44
C ALA A 164 15.22 11.14 -5.49
N LYS A 165 15.59 9.90 -5.14
CA LYS A 165 16.87 9.66 -4.48
C LYS A 165 18.00 10.06 -5.44
N LYS A 166 18.96 10.84 -4.95
CA LYS A 166 20.05 11.41 -5.78
C LYS A 166 20.87 10.33 -6.51
N ASP A 167 20.94 9.14 -5.94
CA ASP A 167 21.73 8.02 -6.44
C ASP A 167 20.86 6.80 -6.77
N TYR A 168 19.58 6.97 -7.12
CA TYR A 168 18.73 5.86 -7.56
C TYR A 168 19.29 5.18 -8.84
N PRO A 169 19.25 3.83 -8.97
CA PRO A 169 18.74 2.84 -8.03
C PRO A 169 19.73 2.44 -6.93
N MET A 170 20.95 2.97 -6.94
CA MET A 170 21.99 2.64 -5.95
C MET A 170 21.61 3.00 -4.51
N GLY A 171 20.83 4.07 -4.32
CA GLY A 171 20.27 4.43 -3.03
C GLY A 171 19.50 3.27 -2.39
N ASP A 172 18.66 2.58 -3.16
CA ASP A 172 17.88 1.43 -2.70
C ASP A 172 18.79 0.25 -2.32
N VAL A 173 19.80 -0.03 -3.14
CA VAL A 173 20.76 -1.10 -2.86
C VAL A 173 21.52 -0.81 -1.56
N LYS A 174 21.91 0.45 -1.34
CA LYS A 174 22.56 0.89 -0.09
C LYS A 174 21.63 0.78 1.12
N GLU A 175 20.35 1.12 0.98
CA GLU A 175 19.34 0.95 2.04
C GLU A 175 19.18 -0.52 2.43
N VAL A 176 19.11 -1.43 1.45
CA VAL A 176 19.10 -2.87 1.71
C VAL A 176 20.38 -3.30 2.42
N LYS A 177 21.56 -2.86 1.96
CA LYS A 177 22.84 -3.17 2.63
C LYS A 177 22.83 -2.71 4.09
N ALA A 178 22.38 -1.48 4.35
CA ALA A 178 22.26 -0.95 5.70
C ALA A 178 21.31 -1.80 6.56
N LEU A 179 20.14 -2.17 6.03
CA LEU A 179 19.22 -3.07 6.70
C LEU A 179 19.89 -4.41 7.05
N THR A 180 20.60 -5.03 6.10
CA THR A 180 21.28 -6.31 6.35
C THR A 180 22.36 -6.21 7.43
N ILE A 181 23.13 -5.11 7.49
CA ILE A 181 24.11 -4.87 8.56
C ILE A 181 23.41 -4.74 9.90
N ILE A 182 22.35 -3.92 9.99
CA ILE A 182 21.59 -3.74 11.22
C ILE A 182 20.98 -5.07 11.67
N SER A 183 20.37 -5.83 10.76
CA SER A 183 19.80 -7.15 11.05
C SER A 183 20.87 -8.13 11.53
N MET A 184 22.05 -8.14 10.91
CA MET A 184 23.19 -8.97 11.31
C MET A 184 23.65 -8.67 12.73
N LEU A 185 23.71 -7.39 13.11
CA LEU A 185 24.17 -6.95 14.43
C LEU A 185 23.12 -7.10 15.53
N THR A 186 21.83 -7.22 15.16
CA THR A 186 20.71 -7.19 16.11
C THR A 186 19.90 -8.48 16.17
N THR A 187 20.22 -9.46 15.33
CA THR A 187 19.58 -10.79 15.38
C THR A 187 20.12 -11.62 16.54
N LEU A 188 19.25 -12.44 17.12
CA LEU A 188 19.59 -13.44 18.15
C LEU A 188 19.84 -14.83 17.55
N GLU A 189 19.75 -14.96 16.23
CA GLU A 189 19.96 -16.20 15.48
C GLU A 189 21.21 -16.12 14.58
N ASN A 190 21.42 -17.14 13.74
CA ASN A 190 22.57 -17.20 12.85
C ASN A 190 22.55 -16.03 11.83
N PRO A 191 23.56 -15.15 11.80
CA PRO A 191 23.60 -13.97 10.94
C PRO A 191 23.88 -14.26 9.45
N MET A 192 24.19 -15.51 9.08
CA MET A 192 24.68 -15.85 7.74
C MET A 192 23.70 -15.51 6.62
N VAL A 193 22.40 -15.52 6.88
CA VAL A 193 21.39 -15.10 5.88
C VAL A 193 21.55 -13.62 5.52
N PHE A 194 21.84 -12.76 6.50
CA PHE A 194 22.06 -11.34 6.28
C PHE A 194 23.41 -11.07 5.61
N ALA A 195 24.44 -11.86 5.92
CA ALA A 195 25.72 -11.79 5.21
C ALA A 195 25.58 -12.19 3.73
N TRP A 196 24.78 -13.23 3.46
CA TRP A 196 24.44 -13.64 2.10
C TRP A 196 23.65 -12.54 1.36
N LEU A 197 22.63 -11.94 1.98
CA LEU A 197 21.87 -10.83 1.41
C LEU A 197 22.75 -9.61 1.12
N PHE A 198 23.67 -9.26 2.03
CA PHE A 198 24.63 -8.18 1.83
C PHE A 198 25.50 -8.41 0.58
N ASN A 199 25.98 -9.63 0.38
CA ASN A 199 26.75 -9.99 -0.81
C ASN A 199 25.92 -9.93 -2.09
N ARG A 200 24.64 -10.32 -2.04
CA ARG A 200 23.72 -10.16 -3.18
C ARG A 200 23.46 -8.70 -3.52
N ALA A 201 23.27 -7.86 -2.51
CA ALA A 201 23.14 -6.42 -2.69
C ALA A 201 24.42 -5.81 -3.30
N LYS A 202 25.60 -6.19 -2.80
CA LYS A 202 26.89 -5.75 -3.35
C LYS A 202 27.05 -6.12 -4.83
N LYS A 203 26.69 -7.35 -5.22
CA LYS A 203 26.74 -7.76 -6.63
C LYS A 203 25.80 -6.92 -7.50
N LEU A 204 24.59 -6.65 -7.03
CA LEU A 204 23.63 -5.80 -7.76
C LEU A 204 24.11 -4.34 -7.85
N GLU A 205 24.90 -3.87 -6.90
CA GLU A 205 25.55 -2.54 -6.94
C GLU A 205 26.64 -2.43 -8.03
N GLU A 206 27.21 -3.55 -8.47
CA GLU A 206 28.19 -3.57 -9.56
C GLU A 206 27.51 -3.41 -10.94
N ASP A 207 26.25 -3.85 -11.06
CA ASP A 207 25.43 -3.74 -12.27
C ASP A 207 24.79 -2.34 -12.34
N ARG A 208 25.40 -1.40 -13.07
CA ARG A 208 24.85 -0.06 -13.25
C ARG A 208 23.77 -0.03 -14.33
N VAL A 209 22.62 0.55 -14.01
CA VAL A 209 21.52 0.82 -14.94
C VAL A 209 21.10 2.28 -14.87
N GLU A 210 20.54 2.79 -15.96
CA GLU A 210 19.97 4.15 -16.02
C GLU A 210 18.47 4.09 -15.72
N ALA A 211 17.99 5.00 -14.87
CA ALA A 211 16.59 5.01 -14.41
C ALA A 211 15.78 6.13 -15.07
N ARG A 212 14.56 5.80 -15.53
CA ARG A 212 13.58 6.79 -15.98
C ARG A 212 12.74 7.19 -14.78
N LEU A 213 13.08 8.32 -14.19
CA LEU A 213 12.44 8.77 -12.97
C LEU A 213 10.96 9.12 -13.24
N LYS A 214 10.06 8.35 -12.64
CA LYS A 214 8.60 8.51 -12.66
C LYS A 214 8.04 8.26 -11.26
N LEU A 215 6.78 8.63 -11.04
CA LEU A 215 6.06 8.14 -9.86
C LEU A 215 5.92 6.62 -9.97
N ILE A 216 6.27 5.91 -8.91
CA ILE A 216 5.95 4.50 -8.71
C ILE A 216 5.18 4.33 -7.40
N HIS A 217 4.44 3.23 -7.28
CA HIS A 217 3.80 2.80 -6.05
C HIS A 217 4.83 2.29 -5.02
N GLY A 218 5.85 1.54 -5.46
CA GLY A 218 6.95 1.03 -4.61
C GLY A 218 6.65 -0.31 -3.92
N ASP A 219 5.38 -0.70 -3.88
CA ASP A 219 4.86 -1.95 -3.32
C ASP A 219 3.58 -2.39 -4.04
N TYR A 220 3.62 -2.36 -5.38
CA TYR A 220 2.51 -2.72 -6.28
C TYR A 220 2.19 -4.23 -6.26
N GLY A 221 1.68 -4.72 -5.13
CA GLY A 221 1.15 -6.07 -4.94
C GLY A 221 -0.37 -6.12 -5.17
N PHE A 222 -0.89 -7.27 -5.55
CA PHE A 222 -2.33 -7.46 -5.82
C PHE A 222 -3.21 -7.37 -4.55
N ASP A 223 -2.60 -7.41 -3.36
CA ASP A 223 -3.22 -7.11 -2.08
C ASP A 223 -3.49 -5.61 -1.85
N ASN A 224 -2.76 -4.74 -2.56
CA ASN A 224 -2.95 -3.28 -2.57
C ASN A 224 -3.88 -2.82 -3.70
N ILE A 225 -4.66 -3.74 -4.29
CA ILE A 225 -5.58 -3.43 -5.39
C ILE A 225 -6.98 -3.90 -5.03
N VAL A 226 -7.94 -2.97 -5.08
CA VAL A 226 -9.36 -3.26 -4.97
C VAL A 226 -9.95 -3.30 -6.37
N TYR A 227 -10.31 -4.49 -6.85
CA TYR A 227 -11.01 -4.63 -8.13
C TYR A 227 -12.50 -4.26 -7.96
N SER A 228 -12.98 -3.34 -8.79
CA SER A 228 -14.37 -2.89 -8.80
C SER A 228 -14.80 -2.51 -10.21
N ASN A 229 -15.90 -3.11 -10.68
CA ASN A 229 -16.55 -2.79 -11.96
C ASN A 229 -15.60 -2.72 -13.18
N GLY A 230 -14.67 -3.66 -13.32
CA GLY A 230 -13.72 -3.70 -14.43
C GLY A 230 -12.46 -2.84 -14.23
N GLU A 231 -12.32 -2.16 -13.10
CA GLU A 231 -11.18 -1.30 -12.79
C GLU A 231 -10.40 -1.79 -11.55
N ALA A 232 -9.11 -1.49 -11.53
CA ALA A 232 -8.18 -1.87 -10.47
C ALA A 232 -7.81 -0.63 -9.64
N TYR A 233 -8.53 -0.39 -8.55
CA TYR A 233 -8.32 0.76 -7.66
C TYR A 233 -7.11 0.53 -6.76
N VAL A 234 -6.09 1.37 -6.89
CA VAL A 234 -4.81 1.19 -6.19
C VAL A 234 -4.83 1.95 -4.86
N ILE A 235 -4.52 1.24 -3.77
CA ILE A 235 -4.55 1.74 -2.40
C ILE A 235 -3.17 1.58 -1.73
N ASP A 236 -3.01 2.20 -0.57
CA ASP A 236 -1.79 2.14 0.24
C ASP A 236 -0.52 2.75 -0.39
N TRP A 237 -0.50 4.08 -0.50
CA TRP A 237 0.59 4.84 -1.10
C TRP A 237 1.77 5.14 -0.14
N GLU A 238 1.93 4.35 0.93
CA GLU A 238 3.04 4.54 1.88
C GLU A 238 4.40 4.27 1.21
N GLY A 239 4.48 3.29 0.30
CA GLY A 239 5.68 2.91 -0.45
C GLY A 239 6.10 3.88 -1.56
N ALA A 240 5.22 4.82 -1.94
CA ALA A 240 5.38 5.61 -3.15
C ALA A 240 6.64 6.47 -3.15
N GLU A 241 7.35 6.43 -4.27
CA GLU A 241 8.61 7.13 -4.51
C GLU A 241 8.78 7.56 -5.97
N ILE A 242 9.83 8.34 -6.25
CA ILE A 242 10.26 8.63 -7.62
C ILE A 242 11.40 7.68 -7.98
N ALA A 243 11.14 6.79 -8.93
CA ALA A 243 12.01 5.68 -9.29
C ALA A 243 11.72 5.18 -10.72
N GLU A 244 12.38 4.11 -11.14
CA GLU A 244 12.15 3.48 -12.44
C GLU A 244 10.86 2.62 -12.42
N PRO A 245 9.88 2.88 -13.32
CA PRO A 245 8.65 2.10 -13.48
C PRO A 245 8.80 0.59 -13.50
N THR A 246 9.88 0.09 -14.08
CA THR A 246 10.14 -1.35 -14.18
C THR A 246 10.24 -2.01 -12.79
N PHE A 247 10.55 -1.26 -11.73
CA PHE A 247 10.54 -1.77 -10.36
C PHE A 247 9.17 -2.28 -9.92
N ASP A 248 8.09 -1.52 -10.14
CA ASP A 248 6.73 -1.95 -9.77
C ASP A 248 6.29 -3.16 -10.60
N VAL A 249 6.62 -3.17 -11.89
CA VAL A 249 6.35 -4.31 -12.78
C VAL A 249 7.04 -5.57 -12.26
N ALA A 250 8.32 -5.46 -11.93
CA ALA A 250 9.12 -6.54 -11.36
C ALA A 250 8.61 -7.00 -9.98
N TYR A 251 8.14 -6.07 -9.16
CA TYR A 251 7.56 -6.37 -7.86
C TYR A 251 6.29 -7.21 -8.01
N ALA A 252 5.33 -6.76 -8.81
CA ALA A 252 4.10 -7.49 -9.12
C ALA A 252 4.39 -8.85 -9.76
N PHE A 253 5.32 -8.89 -10.73
CA PHE A 253 5.71 -10.11 -11.42
C PHE A 253 6.21 -11.19 -10.46
N ASN A 254 7.02 -10.84 -9.45
CA ASN A 254 7.54 -11.82 -8.49
C ASN A 254 6.41 -12.49 -7.68
N PHE A 255 5.31 -11.79 -7.39
CA PHE A 255 4.15 -12.39 -6.73
C PHE A 255 3.34 -13.27 -7.70
N LEU A 256 3.12 -12.79 -8.93
CA LEU A 256 2.37 -13.55 -9.94
C LEU A 256 3.10 -14.83 -10.37
N ASP A 257 4.42 -14.76 -10.60
CA ASP A 257 5.20 -15.94 -10.98
C ASP A 257 5.32 -16.93 -9.80
N PHE A 258 5.33 -16.42 -8.57
CA PHE A 258 5.21 -17.29 -7.41
C PHE A 258 3.87 -18.02 -7.36
N GLU A 259 2.76 -17.32 -7.63
CA GLU A 259 1.42 -17.90 -7.70
C GLU A 259 1.29 -18.92 -8.86
N ASP A 260 1.85 -18.61 -10.02
CA ASP A 260 1.91 -19.51 -11.17
C ASP A 260 2.62 -20.82 -10.78
N ARG A 261 3.78 -20.73 -10.10
CA ARG A 261 4.52 -21.92 -9.63
C ARG A 261 3.76 -22.70 -8.56
N MET A 262 3.13 -22.00 -7.60
CA MET A 262 2.36 -22.63 -6.54
C MET A 262 1.13 -23.38 -7.06
N SER A 263 0.51 -22.86 -8.12
CA SER A 263 -0.65 -23.47 -8.79
C SER A 263 -0.26 -24.49 -9.87
N GLY A 264 1.03 -24.64 -10.18
CA GLY A 264 1.51 -25.51 -11.27
C GLY A 264 1.16 -24.98 -12.66
N ARG A 265 0.88 -23.68 -12.79
CA ARG A 265 0.55 -23.03 -14.07
C ARG A 265 1.79 -22.96 -14.95
N THR A 266 1.75 -23.69 -16.06
CA THR A 266 2.84 -23.78 -17.04
C THR A 266 2.48 -23.16 -18.39
N SER A 267 1.20 -22.89 -18.63
CA SER A 267 0.69 -22.21 -19.83
C SER A 267 -0.22 -21.07 -19.42
N GLN A 268 -0.24 -20.00 -20.23
CA GLN A 268 -0.97 -18.76 -19.94
C GLN A 268 -0.64 -18.22 -18.55
N LYS A 269 0.65 -18.02 -18.26
CA LYS A 269 1.07 -17.56 -16.94
C LYS A 269 0.51 -16.17 -16.64
N LEU A 270 0.05 -15.96 -15.40
CA LEU A 270 -0.45 -14.66 -14.97
C LEU A 270 0.66 -13.60 -14.99
N SER A 271 1.86 -14.02 -14.61
CA SER A 271 3.07 -13.19 -14.64
C SER A 271 3.43 -12.69 -16.04
N GLU A 272 3.35 -13.56 -17.05
CA GLU A 272 3.58 -13.21 -18.46
C GLU A 272 2.43 -12.33 -19.00
N ALA A 273 1.18 -12.69 -18.72
CA ALA A 273 0.02 -11.91 -19.13
C ALA A 273 0.02 -10.48 -18.56
N PHE A 274 0.58 -10.29 -17.36
CA PHE A 274 0.72 -8.96 -16.75
C PHE A 274 1.75 -8.09 -17.50
N ILE A 275 2.89 -8.66 -17.89
CA ILE A 275 3.88 -7.96 -18.74
C ILE A 275 3.25 -7.58 -20.08
N ASP A 276 2.61 -8.54 -20.74
CA ASP A 276 1.98 -8.33 -22.04
C ASP A 276 0.91 -7.22 -21.96
N SER A 277 0.09 -7.24 -20.91
CA SER A 277 -0.93 -6.22 -20.68
C SER A 277 -0.32 -4.85 -20.38
N TYR A 278 0.75 -4.79 -19.60
CA TYR A 278 1.42 -3.55 -19.26
C TYR A 278 2.02 -2.89 -20.50
N GLU A 279 2.67 -3.66 -21.37
CA GLU A 279 3.20 -3.17 -22.65
C GLU A 279 2.08 -2.80 -23.64
N LYS A 280 1.02 -3.60 -23.72
CA LYS A 280 -0.19 -3.33 -24.53
C LYS A 280 -0.82 -1.98 -24.18
N HIS A 281 -0.88 -1.61 -22.91
CA HIS A 281 -1.42 -0.33 -22.45
C HIS A 281 -0.44 0.85 -22.60
N GLY A 282 0.76 0.61 -23.14
CA GLY A 282 1.75 1.65 -23.44
C GLY A 282 2.87 1.79 -22.39
N GLY A 283 2.91 0.89 -21.40
CA GLY A 283 4.05 0.76 -20.50
C GLY A 283 5.29 0.28 -21.25
N SER A 284 6.47 0.59 -20.72
CA SER A 284 7.71 0.01 -21.26
C SER A 284 8.60 -0.46 -20.14
N ILE A 285 9.30 -1.58 -20.40
CA ILE A 285 10.12 -2.30 -19.43
C ILE A 285 11.58 -2.20 -19.88
N VAL A 286 12.47 -1.82 -18.95
CA VAL A 286 13.91 -1.73 -19.19
C VAL A 286 14.66 -2.44 -18.06
N ASP A 287 15.75 -3.12 -18.39
CA ASP A 287 16.59 -3.81 -17.39
C ASP A 287 15.80 -4.72 -16.45
N PHE A 288 14.76 -5.40 -16.97
CA PHE A 288 13.81 -6.17 -16.15
C PHE A 288 14.46 -7.11 -15.14
N GLN A 289 15.50 -7.83 -15.55
CA GLN A 289 16.20 -8.78 -14.67
C GLN A 289 16.94 -8.09 -13.51
N TYR A 290 17.40 -6.86 -13.70
CA TYR A 290 17.98 -6.04 -12.64
C TYR A 290 16.91 -5.70 -11.61
N TYR A 291 15.80 -5.12 -12.06
CA TYR A 291 14.71 -4.68 -11.19
C TYR A 291 13.96 -5.84 -10.53
N ARG A 292 13.82 -6.99 -11.21
CA ARG A 292 13.30 -8.25 -10.65
C ARG A 292 14.15 -8.72 -9.47
N LYS A 293 15.47 -8.69 -9.60
CA LYS A 293 16.40 -9.00 -8.50
C LYS A 293 16.35 -7.94 -7.40
N LEU A 294 16.26 -6.65 -7.73
CA LEU A 294 16.15 -5.57 -6.74
C LEU A 294 14.87 -5.72 -5.89
N ALA A 295 13.72 -5.96 -6.52
CA ALA A 295 12.45 -6.20 -5.85
C ALA A 295 12.52 -7.46 -4.97
N ALA A 296 13.05 -8.57 -5.49
CA ALA A 296 13.22 -9.80 -4.72
C ALA A 296 14.17 -9.62 -3.54
N LEU A 297 15.24 -8.82 -3.71
CA LEU A 297 16.20 -8.49 -2.67
C LEU A 297 15.55 -7.66 -1.54
N LYS A 298 14.82 -6.58 -1.88
CA LYS A 298 14.09 -5.74 -0.92
C LYS A 298 13.08 -6.57 -0.12
N LEU A 299 12.25 -7.35 -0.83
CA LEU A 299 11.26 -8.25 -0.21
C LEU A 299 11.91 -9.25 0.75
N LEU A 300 12.93 -9.98 0.29
CA LEU A 300 13.57 -11.00 1.10
C LEU A 300 14.29 -10.40 2.31
N ALA A 301 14.98 -9.25 2.15
CA ALA A 301 15.65 -8.58 3.26
C ALA A 301 14.67 -8.16 4.36
N ILE A 302 13.53 -7.56 3.99
CA ILE A 302 12.47 -7.20 4.94
C ILE A 302 11.91 -8.45 5.61
N LEU A 303 11.53 -9.47 4.83
CA LEU A 303 10.95 -10.71 5.35
C LEU A 303 11.90 -11.42 6.32
N GLU A 304 13.20 -11.49 6.02
CA GLU A 304 14.18 -12.08 6.93
C GLU A 304 14.34 -11.19 8.18
N ALA A 305 14.43 -9.87 8.04
CA ALA A 305 14.60 -8.95 9.17
C ALA A 305 13.44 -8.99 10.18
N VAL A 306 12.20 -9.14 9.70
CA VAL A 306 11.01 -9.21 10.58
C VAL A 306 10.73 -10.62 11.11
N SER A 307 11.21 -11.67 10.42
CA SER A 307 11.01 -13.06 10.84
C SER A 307 12.01 -13.50 11.91
N HIS A 308 13.27 -13.08 11.79
CA HIS A 308 14.33 -13.48 12.71
C HIS A 308 14.18 -12.76 14.05
N PRO A 309 14.23 -13.46 15.20
CA PRO A 309 14.28 -12.83 16.51
C PRO A 309 15.41 -11.81 16.60
N GLY A 310 15.08 -10.61 17.06
CA GLY A 310 16.00 -9.48 17.14
C GLY A 310 15.26 -8.15 17.32
N LEU A 311 16.01 -7.05 17.32
CA LEU A 311 15.48 -5.71 17.56
C LEU A 311 14.42 -5.30 16.53
N ILE A 312 14.68 -5.52 15.24
CA ILE A 312 13.74 -5.19 14.15
C ILE A 312 12.42 -5.93 14.34
N ALA A 313 12.50 -7.22 14.68
CA ALA A 313 11.34 -8.05 14.85
C ALA A 313 10.52 -7.65 16.11
N LEU A 314 11.13 -7.03 17.13
CA LEU A 314 10.42 -6.46 18.28
C LEU A 314 9.52 -5.31 17.84
N ILE A 315 10.02 -4.46 16.94
CA ILE A 315 9.28 -3.35 16.36
C ILE A 315 8.18 -3.88 15.44
N ALA A 316 8.43 -4.98 14.70
CA ALA A 316 7.46 -5.66 13.81
C ALA A 316 6.49 -6.64 14.51
N ARG A 317 6.13 -6.41 15.78
CA ARG A 317 5.33 -7.37 16.58
C ARG A 317 3.95 -7.71 15.99
N GLU A 318 3.28 -6.74 15.39
CA GLU A 318 1.94 -6.90 14.78
C GLU A 318 2.01 -7.84 13.54
N PHE A 319 3.03 -7.65 12.68
CA PHE A 319 3.32 -8.55 11.56
C PHE A 319 3.60 -9.97 12.07
N ARG A 320 4.49 -10.13 13.06
CA ARG A 320 4.77 -11.45 13.65
C ARG A 320 3.55 -12.12 14.26
N ARG A 321 2.57 -11.35 14.76
CA ARG A 321 1.31 -11.92 15.26
C ARG A 321 0.48 -12.53 14.13
N ARG A 322 0.40 -11.88 12.97
CA ARG A 322 -0.34 -12.36 11.79
C ARG A 322 0.34 -13.57 11.14
N THR A 323 1.66 -13.68 11.20
CA THR A 323 2.43 -14.78 10.58
C THR A 323 2.70 -15.98 11.51
N LYS A 324 1.97 -16.10 12.62
CA LYS A 324 2.15 -17.20 13.60
C LYS A 324 1.49 -18.51 13.22
N THR A 325 0.48 -18.48 12.35
CA THR A 325 -0.22 -19.68 11.87
C THR A 325 0.75 -20.55 11.07
N GLU A 326 0.63 -21.87 11.19
CA GLU A 326 1.50 -22.81 10.47
C GLU A 326 1.41 -22.65 8.94
N ASP A 327 0.22 -22.36 8.42
CA ASP A 327 0.02 -22.09 6.99
C ASP A 327 0.79 -20.84 6.52
N ALA A 328 0.69 -19.74 7.25
CA ALA A 328 1.46 -18.52 6.95
C ALA A 328 2.98 -18.76 7.02
N LYS A 329 3.46 -19.51 8.03
CA LYS A 329 4.89 -19.87 8.11
C LYS A 329 5.34 -20.71 6.92
N ARG A 330 4.52 -21.70 6.53
CA ARG A 330 4.79 -22.56 5.37
C ARG A 330 4.83 -21.72 4.09
N PHE A 331 3.83 -20.88 3.87
CA PHE A 331 3.76 -19.96 2.73
C PHE A 331 5.03 -19.09 2.66
N LEU A 332 5.36 -18.38 3.74
CA LEU A 332 6.54 -17.52 3.80
C LEU A 332 7.84 -18.30 3.59
N GLY A 333 7.92 -19.53 4.10
CA GLY A 333 9.08 -20.41 3.88
C GLY A 333 9.28 -20.76 2.40
N ILE A 334 8.20 -21.06 1.67
CA ILE A 334 8.25 -21.35 0.24
C ILE A 334 8.53 -20.07 -0.56
N PHE A 335 7.88 -18.96 -0.22
CA PHE A 335 8.10 -17.67 -0.88
C PHE A 335 9.55 -17.17 -0.72
N LYS A 336 10.14 -17.29 0.48
CA LYS A 336 11.57 -16.97 0.68
C LYS A 336 12.50 -17.84 -0.17
N LYS A 337 12.17 -19.13 -0.36
CA LYS A 337 12.95 -20.01 -1.25
C LYS A 337 12.83 -19.56 -2.70
N TYR A 338 11.64 -19.18 -3.14
CA TYR A 338 11.41 -18.59 -4.46
C TYR A 338 12.27 -17.34 -4.68
N LEU A 339 12.21 -16.36 -3.77
CA LEU A 339 13.01 -15.12 -3.88
C LEU A 339 14.52 -15.41 -3.89
N LYS A 340 14.98 -16.38 -3.10
CA LYS A 340 16.40 -16.85 -3.13
C LYS A 340 16.76 -17.43 -4.50
N SER A 341 15.86 -18.13 -5.18
CA SER A 341 16.10 -18.66 -6.53
C SER A 341 16.24 -17.53 -7.56
N VAL A 342 15.36 -16.51 -7.53
CA VAL A 342 15.44 -15.32 -8.39
C VAL A 342 16.79 -14.62 -8.23
N LEU A 343 17.23 -14.43 -6.98
CA LEU A 343 18.52 -13.80 -6.66
C LEU A 343 19.75 -14.62 -7.10
N ASN A 344 19.60 -15.93 -7.27
CA ASN A 344 20.66 -16.81 -7.77
C ASN A 344 20.66 -16.94 -9.30
N GLY A 345 19.72 -16.29 -10.01
CA GLY A 345 19.59 -16.40 -11.47
C GLY A 345 18.78 -17.61 -11.91
N GLY A 346 17.93 -18.17 -11.06
CA GLY A 346 16.89 -19.10 -11.51
C GLY A 346 15.85 -18.36 -12.33
N GLU A 347 15.52 -18.89 -13.50
CA GLU A 347 14.43 -18.39 -14.36
C GLU A 347 13.05 -18.65 -13.74
#